data_AF-A0A2E5IDN7-F1
#
_entry.id   AF-A0A2E5IDN7-F1
#
_cell.length_a   1.000
_cell.length_b   1.000
_cell.length_c   1.000
_cell.angle_alpha   90.00
_cell.angle_beta   90.00
_cell.angle_gamma   90.00
#
_symmetry.space_group_name_H-M   'P 1'
#
loop_
_entity.id
_entity.type
_entity.pdbx_description
1 polymer ?
#
loop_
_entity_poly.entity_id
_entity_poly.type
_entity_poly.pdbx_seq_one_letter_code
_entity_poly.pdbx_strand_id
1 'polypeptide(L)'
;MGKYNNKRARKFRPNQQMRRNPKTGKVEKFEGKRGSQPSQPPQDSTKTLDDEQLTQSQKERIMHPSTGFVPQKRQPRFRPCVCEGIDLELNNQRLLDLLKREKRAYDDETGTYRVLVISPRFRRDHARHMRHFRTFLREENIRFVEV
;
A
#
# COMPACT_ATOMS: atom_id res chain seq x y z
N MET A 1 32.94 -39.96 -8.80
CA MET A 1 32.47 -39.22 -9.98
C MET A 1 32.11 -37.79 -9.58
N GLY A 2 32.58 -36.81 -10.35
CA GLY A 2 32.78 -35.41 -9.92
C GLY A 2 31.53 -34.55 -9.76
N LYS A 3 31.58 -33.63 -8.78
CA LYS A 3 30.58 -32.59 -8.51
C LYS A 3 30.84 -31.38 -9.42
N TYR A 4 30.04 -31.18 -10.47
CA TYR A 4 30.08 -29.96 -11.28
C TYR A 4 29.30 -28.83 -10.59
N ASN A 5 29.97 -28.08 -9.72
CA ASN A 5 29.47 -26.79 -9.25
C ASN A 5 29.81 -25.71 -10.29
N ASN A 6 29.04 -25.62 -11.36
CA ASN A 6 29.07 -24.48 -12.28
C ASN A 6 28.43 -23.25 -11.62
N LYS A 7 29.09 -22.69 -10.61
CA LYS A 7 28.74 -21.35 -10.11
C LYS A 7 29.16 -20.35 -11.19
N ARG A 8 28.23 -19.98 -12.08
CA ARG A 8 28.39 -18.80 -12.94
C ARG A 8 28.76 -17.63 -12.04
N ALA A 9 30.01 -17.19 -12.08
CA ALA A 9 30.47 -16.01 -11.38
C ALA A 9 29.55 -14.85 -11.80
N ARG A 10 28.75 -14.34 -10.85
CA ARG A 10 27.93 -13.16 -11.11
C ARG A 10 28.90 -12.03 -11.44
N LYS A 11 28.92 -11.58 -12.69
CA LYS A 11 29.78 -10.48 -13.17
C LYS A 11 29.50 -9.14 -12.46
N PHE A 12 28.42 -9.06 -11.67
CA PHE A 12 27.92 -7.84 -11.05
C PHE A 12 27.51 -8.07 -9.59
N ARG A 13 27.80 -7.08 -8.74
CA ARG A 13 27.44 -7.10 -7.32
C ARG A 13 25.93 -6.80 -7.14
N PRO A 14 25.27 -7.34 -6.09
CA PRO A 14 23.82 -7.19 -5.89
C PRO A 14 23.30 -5.74 -5.87
N ASN A 15 24.10 -4.78 -5.42
CA ASN A 15 23.71 -3.35 -5.31
C ASN A 15 24.33 -2.46 -6.40
N GLN A 16 24.77 -3.05 -7.51
CA GLN A 16 25.38 -2.31 -8.60
C GLN A 16 24.31 -1.78 -9.55
N GLN A 17 24.15 -0.45 -9.61
CA GLN A 17 23.23 0.17 -10.57
C GLN A 17 23.80 0.03 -11.98
N MET A 18 22.98 -0.54 -12.87
CA MET A 18 23.31 -0.68 -14.28
C MET A 18 22.45 0.30 -15.08
N ARG A 19 23.03 0.97 -16.07
CA ARG A 19 22.29 1.82 -17.01
C ARG A 19 22.66 1.46 -18.44
N ARG A 20 21.69 1.57 -19.34
CA ARG A 20 21.92 1.39 -20.78
C ARG A 20 22.59 2.66 -21.31
N ASN A 21 23.78 2.52 -21.89
CA ASN A 21 24.48 3.63 -22.50
C ASN A 21 23.89 3.86 -23.91
N PRO A 22 23.27 5.03 -24.20
CA PRO A 22 22.63 5.28 -25.48
C PRO A 22 23.63 5.37 -26.64
N LYS A 23 24.91 5.67 -26.37
CA LYS A 23 25.95 5.74 -27.40
C LYS A 23 26.48 4.38 -27.81
N THR A 24 26.66 3.46 -26.86
CA THR A 24 27.22 2.12 -27.13
C THR A 24 26.14 1.05 -27.28
N GLY A 25 24.90 1.35 -26.89
CA GLY A 25 23.76 0.42 -26.88
C GLY A 25 23.84 -0.67 -25.81
N LYS A 26 24.97 -0.75 -25.08
CA LYS A 26 25.28 -1.78 -24.10
C LYS A 26 24.84 -1.36 -22.69
N VAL A 27 24.57 -2.37 -21.85
CA VAL A 27 24.27 -2.17 -20.43
C VAL A 27 25.58 -2.11 -19.67
N GLU A 28 25.92 -0.94 -19.16
CA GLU A 28 27.19 -0.65 -18.49
C GLU A 28 26.94 -0.30 -17.01
N LYS A 29 27.99 -0.44 -16.19
CA LYS A 29 27.94 -0.08 -14.78
C LYS A 29 27.78 1.43 -14.68
N PHE A 30 26.73 1.88 -13.99
CA PHE A 30 26.55 3.29 -13.75
C PHE A 30 27.44 3.72 -12.59
N GLU A 31 28.63 4.21 -12.92
CA GLU A 31 29.45 4.99 -12.00
C GLU A 31 28.85 6.39 -11.92
N GLY A 32 27.66 6.48 -11.33
CA GLY A 32 27.14 7.78 -10.92
C GLY A 32 28.23 8.41 -10.07
N LYS A 33 28.78 9.55 -10.52
CA LYS A 33 29.64 10.39 -9.69
C LYS A 33 28.85 10.60 -8.41
N ARG A 34 29.21 9.86 -7.35
CA ARG A 34 28.83 10.22 -6.00
C ARG A 34 29.57 11.53 -5.78
N GLY A 35 28.94 12.63 -6.19
CA GLY A 35 29.27 13.92 -5.64
C GLY A 35 29.13 13.70 -4.14
N SER A 36 30.26 13.54 -3.46
CA SER A 36 30.36 13.88 -2.07
C SER A 36 29.97 15.35 -2.02
N GLN A 37 28.67 15.61 -1.85
CA GLN A 37 28.28 16.88 -1.28
C GLN A 37 28.94 16.89 0.10
N PRO A 38 29.80 17.86 0.41
CA PRO A 38 30.17 18.05 1.80
C PRO A 38 28.87 18.26 2.57
N SER A 39 28.70 17.51 3.66
CA SER A 39 27.62 17.72 4.62
C SER A 39 27.68 19.17 5.07
N GLN A 40 26.83 20.02 4.50
CA GLN A 40 26.62 21.35 5.07
C GLN A 40 25.99 21.12 6.45
N PRO A 41 26.51 21.73 7.51
CA PRO A 41 25.86 21.67 8.81
C PRO A 41 24.44 22.26 8.68
N PRO A 42 23.46 21.78 9.47
CA PRO A 42 22.13 22.36 9.48
C PRO A 42 22.29 23.84 9.85
N GLN A 43 21.91 24.73 8.92
CA GLN A 43 21.83 26.15 9.21
C GLN A 43 20.56 26.38 10.03
N ASP A 44 20.70 26.33 11.35
CA ASP A 44 19.76 26.94 12.28
C ASP A 44 19.86 28.47 12.12
N SER A 45 19.25 29.01 11.06
CA SER A 45 19.06 30.45 10.92
C SER A 45 17.58 30.77 10.92
N THR A 46 17.02 30.95 12.11
CA THR A 46 15.83 31.80 12.32
C THR A 46 16.24 33.26 12.19
N LYS A 47 16.77 33.65 11.03
CA LYS A 47 16.89 35.05 10.64
C LYS A 47 15.68 35.37 9.79
N THR A 48 14.71 36.07 10.38
CA THR A 48 13.75 36.86 9.62
C THR A 48 14.57 37.91 8.86
N LEU A 49 14.86 37.63 7.59
CA LEU A 49 15.49 38.59 6.70
C LEU A 49 14.46 39.69 6.42
N ASP A 50 14.79 40.94 6.73
CA ASP A 50 13.98 42.09 6.35
C ASP A 50 13.83 42.15 4.81
N ASP A 51 12.61 42.37 4.32
CA ASP A 51 12.22 42.31 2.90
C ASP A 51 13.03 43.22 1.95
N GLU A 52 13.76 44.20 2.51
CA GLU A 52 14.53 45.19 1.77
C GLU A 52 15.86 44.65 1.21
N GLN A 53 16.43 43.58 1.76
CA GLN A 53 17.73 43.04 1.31
C GLN A 53 17.65 41.75 0.50
N LEU A 54 16.45 41.30 0.12
CA LEU A 54 16.31 40.12 -0.73
C LEU A 54 16.68 40.41 -2.19
N THR A 55 17.60 39.62 -2.72
CA THR A 55 17.91 39.62 -4.16
C THR A 55 16.69 39.19 -4.97
N GLN A 56 16.56 39.68 -6.22
CA GLN A 56 15.40 39.38 -7.09
C GLN A 56 15.13 37.86 -7.20
N SER A 57 16.19 37.05 -7.33
CA SER A 57 16.07 35.58 -7.41
C SER A 57 15.56 34.89 -6.13
N GLN A 58 15.73 35.51 -4.97
CA GLN A 58 15.18 35.01 -3.70
C GLN A 58 13.72 35.42 -3.55
N LYS A 59 13.35 36.63 -3.98
CA LYS A 59 11.96 37.09 -4.03
C LYS A 59 11.10 36.18 -4.93
N GLU A 60 11.63 35.80 -6.10
CA GLU A 60 10.98 34.85 -7.01
C GLU A 60 10.79 33.46 -6.39
N ARG A 61 11.77 32.98 -5.59
CA ARG A 61 11.68 31.68 -4.90
C ARG A 61 10.66 31.67 -3.76
N ILE A 62 10.48 32.80 -3.07
CA ILE A 62 9.46 32.95 -2.02
C ILE A 62 8.06 33.05 -2.65
N MET A 63 7.93 33.75 -3.78
CA MET A 63 6.66 33.91 -4.50
C MET A 63 6.17 32.60 -5.13
N HIS A 64 7.09 31.69 -5.48
CA HIS A 64 6.77 30.37 -6.00
C HIS A 64 7.34 29.28 -5.08
N PRO A 65 6.74 29.04 -3.90
CA PRO A 65 7.13 27.90 -3.09
C PRO A 65 6.90 26.67 -3.97
N SER A 66 7.98 25.95 -4.28
CA SER A 66 7.88 24.72 -5.06
C SER A 66 6.81 23.87 -4.42
N THR A 67 5.68 23.68 -5.10
CA THR A 67 4.61 22.83 -4.62
C THR A 67 5.25 21.47 -4.40
N GLY A 68 5.44 21.12 -3.12
CA GLY A 68 6.15 19.91 -2.74
C GLY A 68 5.53 18.70 -3.43
N PHE A 69 6.27 17.59 -3.48
CA PHE A 69 5.74 16.33 -4.00
C PHE A 69 4.45 15.97 -3.26
N VAL A 70 3.29 16.22 -3.89
CA VAL A 70 1.99 15.79 -3.39
C VAL A 70 1.88 14.32 -3.79
N PRO A 71 1.93 13.36 -2.84
CA PRO A 71 1.80 11.96 -3.19
C PRO A 71 0.42 11.77 -3.80
N GLN A 72 0.37 11.35 -5.07
CA GLN A 72 -0.91 11.00 -5.69
C GLN A 72 -1.56 9.90 -4.84
N LYS A 73 -2.67 10.25 -4.16
CA LYS A 73 -3.50 9.26 -3.46
C LYS A 73 -3.99 8.29 -4.51
N ARG A 74 -3.54 7.03 -4.41
CA ARG A 74 -3.99 5.98 -5.32
C ARG A 74 -5.50 5.85 -5.19
N GLN A 75 -6.20 5.96 -6.32
CA GLN A 75 -7.64 5.70 -6.38
C GLN A 75 -7.94 4.30 -5.81
N PRO A 76 -9.00 4.14 -5.02
CA PRO A 76 -9.39 2.83 -4.51
C PRO A 76 -9.62 1.87 -5.68
N ARG A 77 -9.07 0.64 -5.60
CA ARG A 77 -9.21 -0.36 -6.68
C ARG A 77 -10.63 -0.87 -6.86
N PHE A 78 -11.50 -0.69 -5.86
CA PHE A 78 -12.85 -1.22 -5.86
C PHE A 78 -13.87 -0.10 -5.87
N ARG A 79 -14.80 -0.18 -6.83
CA ARG A 79 -16.02 0.62 -6.79
C ARG A 79 -16.90 0.15 -5.62
N PRO A 80 -17.59 1.06 -4.91
CA PRO A 80 -18.57 0.69 -3.89
C PRO A 80 -19.67 -0.20 -4.50
N CYS A 81 -20.27 -1.09 -3.69
CA CYS A 81 -21.50 -1.78 -4.07
C CYS A 81 -22.62 -0.75 -4.25
N VAL A 82 -23.48 -1.01 -5.25
CA VAL A 82 -24.61 -0.15 -5.64
C VAL A 82 -25.93 -0.89 -5.35
N CYS A 83 -25.88 -1.80 -4.39
CA CYS A 83 -26.95 -2.73 -4.08
C CYS A 83 -27.85 -2.05 -3.03
N GLU A 84 -29.15 -2.00 -3.26
CA GLU A 84 -30.12 -1.29 -2.42
C GLU A 84 -31.37 -2.14 -2.19
N GLY A 85 -32.09 -1.88 -1.08
CA GLY A 85 -33.36 -2.52 -0.76
C GLY A 85 -33.32 -4.06 -0.77
N ILE A 86 -34.26 -4.66 -1.51
CA ILE A 86 -34.50 -6.11 -1.56
C ILE A 86 -33.28 -6.87 -2.10
N ASP A 87 -32.57 -6.32 -3.09
CA ASP A 87 -31.40 -6.97 -3.68
C ASP A 87 -30.23 -7.05 -2.70
N LEU A 88 -30.14 -6.08 -1.80
CA LEU A 88 -29.14 -6.06 -0.74
C LEU A 88 -29.45 -7.13 0.31
N GLU A 89 -30.70 -7.25 0.75
CA GLU A 89 -31.14 -8.28 1.69
C GLU A 89 -30.91 -9.70 1.14
N LEU A 90 -31.29 -9.92 -0.12
CA LEU A 90 -31.13 -11.22 -0.78
C LEU A 90 -29.64 -11.59 -0.93
N ASN A 91 -28.78 -10.62 -1.24
CA ASN A 91 -27.33 -10.84 -1.25
C ASN A 91 -26.75 -11.08 0.14
N ASN A 92 -27.26 -10.41 1.18
CA ASN A 92 -26.84 -10.65 2.55
C ASN A 92 -27.19 -12.07 3.01
N GLN A 93 -28.40 -12.55 2.69
CA GLN A 93 -28.81 -13.93 2.97
C GLN A 93 -27.92 -14.94 2.23
N ARG A 94 -27.63 -14.72 0.95
CA ARG A 94 -26.70 -15.57 0.18
C ARG A 94 -25.31 -15.62 0.82
N LEU A 95 -24.79 -14.47 1.24
CA LEU A 95 -23.50 -14.40 1.93
C LEU A 95 -23.52 -15.12 3.28
N LEU A 96 -24.62 -14.99 4.03
CA LEU A 96 -24.80 -15.70 5.30
C LEU A 96 -24.77 -17.22 5.10
N ASP A 97 -25.45 -17.72 4.07
CA ASP A 97 -25.49 -19.15 3.76
C ASP A 97 -24.15 -19.68 3.28
N LEU A 98 -23.39 -18.89 2.52
CA LEU A 98 -22.01 -19.23 2.18
C LEU A 98 -21.13 -19.27 3.43
N LEU A 99 -21.26 -18.29 4.31
CA LEU A 99 -20.48 -18.21 5.55
C LEU A 99 -20.79 -19.37 6.50
N LYS A 100 -22.05 -19.82 6.57
CA LYS A 100 -22.45 -20.99 7.36
C LYS A 100 -21.79 -22.30 6.89
N ARG A 101 -21.34 -22.38 5.63
CA ARG A 101 -20.60 -23.52 5.07
C ARG A 101 -19.11 -23.45 5.39
N GLU A 102 -18.58 -22.27 5.73
CA GLU A 102 -17.21 -22.12 6.17
C GLU A 102 -17.00 -22.69 7.58
N LYS A 103 -15.72 -22.87 7.96
CA LYS A 103 -15.35 -23.35 9.29
C LYS A 103 -15.81 -22.34 10.34
N ARG A 104 -16.47 -22.81 11.39
CA ARG A 104 -16.89 -21.99 12.53
C ARG A 104 -15.78 -21.92 13.58
N ALA A 105 -15.72 -20.81 14.29
CA ALA A 105 -14.86 -20.66 15.46
C ALA A 105 -15.54 -21.29 16.67
N TYR A 106 -14.71 -21.80 17.57
CA TYR A 106 -15.13 -22.27 18.87
C TYR A 106 -15.54 -21.07 19.74
N ASP A 107 -16.65 -21.21 20.45
CA ASP A 107 -17.12 -20.23 21.42
C ASP A 107 -16.79 -20.74 22.83
N ASP A 108 -15.86 -20.08 23.51
CA ASP A 108 -15.40 -20.48 24.85
C ASP A 108 -16.51 -20.35 25.91
N GLU A 109 -17.49 -19.44 25.70
CA GLU A 109 -18.60 -19.23 26.64
C GLU A 109 -19.64 -20.36 26.58
N THR A 110 -19.95 -20.84 25.38
CA THR A 110 -21.00 -21.84 25.16
C THR A 110 -20.46 -23.26 24.94
N GLY A 111 -19.14 -23.39 24.79
CA GLY A 111 -18.47 -24.66 24.50
C GLY A 111 -18.80 -25.24 23.12
N THR A 112 -19.33 -24.43 22.19
CA THR A 112 -19.80 -24.90 20.88
C THR A 112 -19.24 -24.08 19.72
N TYR A 113 -19.12 -24.70 18.54
CA TYR A 113 -18.69 -24.02 17.31
C TYR A 113 -19.83 -23.20 16.68
N ARG A 114 -20.21 -22.09 17.32
CA ARG A 114 -21.33 -21.23 16.88
C ARG A 114 -20.89 -19.92 16.22
N VAL A 115 -19.67 -19.46 16.47
CA VAL A 115 -19.22 -18.16 15.98
C VAL A 115 -18.85 -18.27 14.50
N LEU A 116 -19.48 -17.43 13.67
CA LEU A 116 -19.16 -17.39 12.25
C LEU A 116 -17.79 -16.75 12.04
N VAL A 117 -16.94 -17.34 11.19
CA VAL A 117 -15.61 -16.81 10.91
C VAL A 117 -15.57 -16.28 9.50
N ILE A 118 -15.33 -14.98 9.37
CA ILE A 118 -15.11 -14.36 8.06
C ILE A 118 -13.64 -14.57 7.70
N SER A 119 -13.39 -15.54 6.82
CA SER A 119 -12.05 -15.85 6.36
C SER A 119 -11.45 -14.73 5.49
N PRO A 120 -10.10 -14.59 5.42
CA PRO A 120 -9.47 -13.62 4.54
C PRO A 120 -9.79 -13.82 3.06
N ARG A 121 -10.11 -15.06 2.66
CA ARG A 121 -10.54 -15.38 1.29
C ARG A 121 -11.96 -14.88 1.05
N PHE A 122 -12.89 -15.23 1.93
CA PHE A 122 -14.28 -14.75 1.87
C PHE A 122 -14.36 -13.21 1.79
N ARG A 123 -13.56 -12.52 2.63
CA ARG A 123 -13.51 -11.06 2.62
C ARG A 123 -13.02 -10.48 1.28
N ARG A 124 -12.08 -11.16 0.61
CA ARG A 124 -11.55 -10.71 -0.69
C ARG A 124 -12.55 -10.96 -1.82
N ASP A 125 -13.16 -12.13 -1.84
CA ASP A 125 -14.08 -12.54 -2.90
C ASP A 125 -15.37 -11.71 -2.87
N HIS A 126 -15.81 -11.31 -1.67
CA HIS A 126 -17.03 -10.54 -1.47
C HIS A 126 -16.78 -9.09 -1.00
N ALA A 127 -15.58 -8.55 -1.24
CA ALA A 127 -15.10 -7.27 -0.69
C ALA A 127 -16.07 -6.09 -0.88
N ARG A 128 -16.79 -6.04 -2.00
CA ARG A 128 -17.75 -4.96 -2.30
C ARG A 128 -18.98 -4.99 -1.38
N HIS A 129 -19.41 -6.17 -0.96
CA HIS A 129 -20.63 -6.36 -0.17
C HIS A 129 -20.35 -6.48 1.34
N MET A 130 -19.08 -6.64 1.74
CA MET A 130 -18.70 -6.82 3.14
C MET A 130 -19.16 -5.71 4.06
N ARG A 131 -19.26 -4.47 3.57
CA ARG A 131 -19.79 -3.37 4.38
C ARG A 131 -21.24 -3.61 4.78
N HIS A 132 -22.11 -3.93 3.82
CA HIS A 132 -23.53 -4.19 4.06
C HIS A 132 -23.71 -5.46 4.88
N PHE A 133 -22.96 -6.50 4.54
CA PHE A 133 -23.03 -7.78 5.25
C PHE A 133 -22.61 -7.66 6.72
N ARG A 134 -21.59 -6.88 7.05
CA ARG A 134 -21.21 -6.60 8.45
C ARG A 134 -22.29 -5.84 9.22
N THR A 135 -22.95 -4.89 8.56
CA THR A 135 -24.07 -4.15 9.17
C THR A 135 -25.23 -5.12 9.45
N PHE A 136 -25.58 -5.93 8.46
CA PHE A 136 -26.61 -6.97 8.57
C PHE A 136 -26.34 -7.95 9.72
N LEU A 137 -25.11 -8.48 9.84
CA LEU A 137 -24.76 -9.38 10.95
C LEU A 137 -24.91 -8.71 12.33
N ARG A 138 -24.65 -7.40 12.42
CA ARG A 138 -24.84 -6.65 13.68
C ARG A 138 -26.32 -6.42 13.98
N GLU A 139 -27.11 -6.08 12.96
CA GLU A 139 -28.55 -5.88 13.09
C GLU A 139 -29.27 -7.17 13.53
N GLU A 140 -28.88 -8.31 12.95
CA GLU A 140 -29.41 -9.63 13.34
C GLU A 140 -28.79 -10.21 14.62
N ASN A 141 -27.90 -9.47 15.30
CA ASN A 141 -27.19 -9.90 16.51
C ASN A 141 -26.41 -11.23 16.34
N ILE A 142 -25.89 -11.48 15.14
CA ILE A 142 -25.11 -12.68 14.85
C ILE A 142 -23.66 -12.45 15.25
N ARG A 143 -23.15 -13.27 16.17
CA ARG A 143 -21.74 -13.23 16.59
C ARG A 143 -20.82 -13.70 15.46
N PHE A 144 -19.81 -12.88 15.12
CA PHE A 144 -18.81 -13.22 14.10
C PHE A 144 -17.39 -12.80 14.53
N VAL A 145 -16.39 -13.50 14.01
CA VAL A 145 -14.96 -13.22 14.17
C VAL A 145 -14.32 -13.01 12.80
N GLU A 146 -13.44 -12.02 12.73
CA GLU A 146 -12.70 -11.67 11.53
C GLU A 146 -11.23 -12.06 11.67
N VAL A 147 -10.72 -12.84 10.71
CA VAL A 147 -9.31 -13.26 10.63
C VAL A 147 -8.56 -12.46 9.56
#